data_AF-A0A1J3F0J1-F1
#
_entry.id   AF-A0A1J3F0J1-F1
#
_cell.length_a   1.000
_cell.length_b   1.000
_cell.length_c   1.000
_cell.angle_alpha   90.00
_cell.angle_beta   90.00
_cell.angle_gamma   90.00
#
_symmetry.space_group_name_H-M   'P 1'
#
loop_
_entity.id
_entity.type
_entity.pdbx_description
1 polymer ?
#
loop_
_entity_poly.entity_id
_entity_poly.type
_entity_poly.pdbx_seq_one_letter_code
_entity_poly.pdbx_strand_id
1 'polypeptide(L)'
;GKNKWVEMGKQVSRKVQHVEDKVKALLLQIQEGKDVDKDGINSLKARKLIAPQIWKGYSVKKGPNFAPERKKVATDLTRENLQNWKELEFKEYNFNAKGAPLEAGHLHPLLKVRKQFKDIFVQMGFEEMPTNNFVES
;
A
#
# COMPACT_ATOMS: atom_id res chain seq x y z
N GLY A 1 36.54 -4.87 -8.83
CA GLY A 1 35.21 -4.93 -9.47
C GLY A 1 35.00 -6.29 -10.12
N LYS A 2 33.75 -6.78 -10.21
CA LYS A 2 33.42 -8.15 -10.67
C LYS A 2 34.02 -8.52 -12.05
N ASN A 3 34.26 -7.54 -12.93
CA ASN A 3 34.80 -7.77 -14.28
C ASN A 3 36.33 -7.67 -14.40
N LYS A 4 37.06 -7.35 -13.32
CA LYS A 4 38.54 -7.26 -13.28
C LYS A 4 39.19 -6.34 -14.34
N TRP A 5 38.45 -5.39 -14.92
CA TRP A 5 38.97 -4.47 -15.96
C TRP A 5 39.99 -3.43 -15.43
N VAL A 6 39.89 -3.12 -14.14
CA VAL A 6 40.65 -2.06 -13.49
C VAL A 6 41.22 -2.57 -12.17
N GLU A 7 42.45 -2.19 -11.87
CA GLU A 7 43.14 -2.47 -10.61
C GLU A 7 43.12 -1.23 -9.70
N MET A 8 42.81 -1.45 -8.42
CA MET A 8 42.64 -0.38 -7.43
C MET A 8 43.77 -0.48 -6.40
N GLY A 9 44.83 0.32 -6.56
CA GLY A 9 45.92 0.50 -5.61
C GLY A 9 45.94 1.93 -5.03
N LYS A 10 47.13 2.51 -4.81
CA LYS A 10 47.28 3.97 -4.49
C LYS A 10 46.79 4.87 -5.63
N GLN A 11 46.84 4.39 -6.86
CA GLN A 11 46.22 4.97 -8.05
C GLN A 11 45.46 3.89 -8.83
N VAL A 12 44.47 4.32 -9.60
CA VAL A 12 43.63 3.45 -10.43
C VAL A 12 44.34 3.20 -11.76
N SER A 13 44.63 1.94 -12.09
CA SER A 13 45.32 1.57 -13.34
C SER A 13 44.51 0.56 -14.16
N ARG A 14 44.64 0.65 -15.48
CA ARG A 14 43.95 -0.24 -16.43
C ARG A 14 44.62 -1.62 -16.42
N LYS A 15 43.84 -2.68 -16.22
CA LYS A 15 44.35 -4.06 -16.15
C LYS A 15 44.29 -4.82 -17.47
N VAL A 16 43.39 -4.44 -18.38
CA VAL A 16 43.14 -5.13 -19.65
C VAL A 16 43.21 -4.15 -20.81
N GLN A 17 43.89 -4.49 -21.91
CA GLN A 17 44.00 -3.62 -23.08
C GLN A 17 42.68 -3.44 -23.83
N HIS A 18 41.86 -4.50 -23.93
CA HIS A 18 40.55 -4.46 -24.60
C HIS A 18 39.41 -4.71 -23.61
N VAL A 19 38.31 -3.96 -23.75
CA VAL A 19 37.11 -4.08 -22.91
C VAL A 19 35.91 -4.21 -23.83
N GLU A 20 35.17 -5.29 -23.65
CA GLU A 20 33.91 -5.51 -24.36
C GLU A 20 32.74 -5.21 -23.42
N ASP A 21 31.91 -4.22 -23.79
CA ASP A 21 30.73 -3.85 -23.03
C ASP A 21 29.51 -4.67 -23.48
N LYS A 22 29.41 -5.86 -22.88
CA LYS A 22 28.28 -6.76 -23.09
C LYS A 22 26.94 -6.14 -22.65
N VAL A 23 26.94 -5.25 -21.66
CA VAL A 23 25.69 -4.62 -21.16
C VAL A 23 25.13 -3.66 -22.20
N LYS A 24 26.00 -2.82 -22.80
CA LYS A 24 25.62 -1.92 -23.89
C LYS A 24 25.10 -2.69 -25.12
N ALA A 25 25.77 -3.77 -25.50
CA ALA A 25 25.35 -4.59 -26.63
C ALA A 25 23.93 -5.16 -26.42
N LEU A 26 23.62 -5.66 -25.22
CA LEU A 26 22.29 -6.16 -24.88
C LEU A 26 21.22 -5.05 -24.90
N LEU A 27 21.53 -3.85 -24.42
CA LEU A 27 20.58 -2.72 -24.45
C LEU A 27 20.26 -2.26 -25.89
N LEU A 28 21.27 -2.24 -26.77
CA LEU A 28 21.06 -1.92 -28.19
C LEU A 28 20.20 -2.97 -28.88
N GLN A 29 20.41 -4.25 -28.59
CA GLN A 29 19.55 -5.32 -29.11
C GLN A 29 18.08 -5.15 -28.68
N ILE A 30 17.84 -4.81 -27.41
CA ILE A 30 16.48 -4.53 -26.91
C ILE A 30 15.86 -3.30 -27.61
N GLN A 31 16.65 -2.26 -27.85
CA GLN A 31 16.20 -1.06 -28.56
C GLN A 31 15.82 -1.36 -30.03
N GLU A 32 16.57 -2.25 -30.68
CA GLU A 32 16.28 -2.73 -32.04
C GLU A 32 15.12 -3.74 -32.09
N GLY A 33 14.53 -4.11 -30.94
CA GLY A 33 13.43 -5.08 -30.86
C GLY A 33 13.87 -6.54 -31.05
N LYS A 34 15.16 -6.84 -30.87
CA LYS A 34 15.70 -8.21 -30.96
C LYS A 34 15.55 -8.93 -29.62
N ASP A 35 15.36 -10.25 -29.69
CA ASP A 35 15.26 -11.12 -28.51
C ASP A 35 16.61 -11.23 -27.78
N VAL A 36 16.53 -11.19 -26.44
CA VAL A 36 17.66 -11.35 -25.52
C VAL A 36 17.38 -12.52 -24.58
N ASP A 37 18.44 -13.18 -24.12
CA ASP A 37 18.33 -14.31 -23.21
C ASP A 37 17.74 -13.92 -21.84
N LYS A 38 17.12 -14.91 -21.17
CA LYS A 38 16.45 -14.68 -19.87
C LYS A 38 17.41 -14.20 -18.78
N ASP A 39 18.66 -14.66 -18.78
CA ASP A 39 19.65 -14.30 -17.76
C ASP A 39 20.12 -12.85 -17.95
N GLY A 40 20.32 -12.43 -19.20
CA GLY A 40 20.57 -11.06 -19.61
C GLY A 40 19.45 -10.13 -19.16
N ILE A 41 18.19 -10.48 -19.45
CA ILE A 41 17.00 -9.71 -19.01
C ILE A 41 16.95 -9.59 -17.49
N ASN A 42 17.18 -10.67 -16.75
CA ASN A 42 17.16 -10.67 -15.29
C ASN A 42 18.27 -9.79 -14.70
N SER A 43 19.48 -9.87 -15.26
CA SER A 43 20.62 -9.02 -14.88
C SER A 43 20.34 -7.53 -15.13
N LEU A 44 19.76 -7.19 -16.29
CA LEU A 44 19.40 -5.81 -16.65
C LEU A 44 18.27 -5.26 -15.76
N LYS A 45 17.26 -6.07 -15.44
CA LYS A 45 16.17 -5.71 -14.50
C LYS A 45 16.71 -5.48 -13.09
N ALA A 46 17.56 -6.39 -12.57
CA ALA A 46 18.15 -6.26 -11.24
C ALA A 46 19.00 -4.99 -11.10
N ARG A 47 19.63 -4.54 -12.19
CA ARG A 47 20.41 -3.29 -12.27
C ARG A 47 19.56 -2.05 -12.59
N LYS A 48 18.24 -2.19 -12.75
CA LYS A 48 17.31 -1.12 -13.13
C LYS A 48 17.63 -0.45 -14.47
N LEU A 49 18.21 -1.20 -15.43
CA LEU A 49 18.53 -0.69 -16.77
C LEU A 49 17.36 -0.84 -17.76
N ILE A 50 16.41 -1.72 -17.46
CA ILE A 50 15.16 -1.91 -18.23
C ILE A 50 13.98 -2.05 -17.27
N ALA A 51 12.79 -1.65 -17.72
CA ALA A 51 11.54 -1.80 -16.97
C ALA A 51 10.49 -2.54 -17.83
N PRO A 52 9.80 -3.56 -17.27
CA PRO A 52 8.74 -4.24 -18.00
C PRO A 52 7.49 -3.35 -18.06
N GLN A 53 6.99 -3.10 -19.27
CA GLN A 53 5.70 -2.45 -19.49
C GLN A 53 4.62 -3.52 -19.72
N ILE A 54 3.68 -3.63 -18.79
CA ILE A 54 2.62 -4.63 -18.85
C ILE A 54 1.35 -3.99 -19.44
N TRP A 55 0.90 -4.49 -20.59
CA TRP A 55 -0.42 -4.16 -21.13
C TRP A 55 -1.44 -5.21 -20.70
N LYS A 56 -2.49 -4.79 -19.98
CA LYS A 56 -3.59 -5.67 -19.56
C LYS A 56 -4.81 -5.38 -20.41
N GLY A 57 -5.17 -6.32 -21.29
CA GLY A 57 -6.43 -6.31 -22.03
C GLY A 57 -7.42 -7.29 -21.42
N TYR A 58 -8.70 -6.93 -21.42
CA TYR A 58 -9.79 -7.83 -21.03
C TYR A 58 -10.68 -8.07 -22.24
N SER A 59 -11.04 -9.34 -22.47
CA SER A 59 -12.10 -9.71 -23.41
C SER A 59 -13.29 -10.20 -22.59
N VAL A 60 -14.38 -9.44 -22.61
CA VAL A 60 -15.58 -9.75 -21.81
C VAL A 60 -16.61 -10.41 -22.71
N LYS A 61 -17.16 -11.54 -22.26
CA LYS A 61 -18.29 -12.24 -22.91
C LYS A 61 -19.47 -12.28 -21.96
N LYS A 62 -20.67 -12.43 -22.52
CA LYS A 62 -21.89 -12.64 -21.72
C LYS A 62 -21.75 -13.93 -20.93
N GLY A 63 -21.79 -13.84 -19.60
CA GLY A 63 -21.76 -14.99 -18.71
C GLY A 63 -23.16 -15.59 -18.47
N PRO A 64 -23.27 -16.69 -17.72
CA PRO A 64 -24.54 -17.35 -17.41
C PRO A 64 -25.58 -16.44 -16.72
N ASN A 65 -25.10 -15.46 -15.92
CA ASN A 65 -25.95 -14.49 -15.23
C ASN A 65 -26.09 -13.16 -16.00
N PHE A 66 -25.81 -13.14 -17.32
CA PHE A 66 -26.02 -11.95 -18.13
C PHE A 66 -27.52 -11.64 -18.22
N ALA A 67 -27.92 -10.49 -17.67
CA ALA A 67 -29.26 -9.96 -17.80
C ALA A 67 -29.20 -8.62 -18.56
N PRO A 68 -30.11 -8.39 -19.54
CA PRO A 68 -30.19 -7.12 -20.26
C PRO A 68 -30.57 -5.95 -19.34
N GLU A 69 -31.30 -6.24 -18.25
CA GLU A 69 -31.64 -5.28 -17.21
C GLU A 69 -31.04 -5.71 -15.86
N ARG A 70 -30.58 -4.72 -15.09
CA ARG A 70 -30.00 -4.97 -13.77
C ARG A 70 -31.11 -5.26 -12.76
N LYS A 71 -31.18 -6.50 -12.28
CA LYS A 71 -32.03 -6.84 -11.13
C LYS A 71 -31.59 -6.02 -9.91
N LYS A 72 -32.52 -5.30 -9.29
CA LYS A 72 -32.30 -4.61 -8.01
C LYS A 72 -32.49 -5.61 -6.88
N VAL A 73 -31.40 -6.15 -6.37
CA VAL A 73 -31.39 -6.96 -5.13
C VAL A 73 -31.67 -6.07 -3.93
N ALA A 74 -32.35 -6.61 -2.91
CA ALA A 74 -32.58 -5.88 -1.67
C ALA A 74 -31.26 -5.69 -0.92
N THR A 75 -30.99 -4.48 -0.43
CA THR A 75 -29.76 -4.18 0.33
C THR A 75 -29.91 -4.45 1.82
N ASP A 76 -31.10 -4.21 2.35
CA ASP A 76 -31.44 -4.41 3.75
C ASP A 76 -32.85 -4.99 3.89
N LEU A 77 -33.10 -5.61 5.04
CA LEU A 77 -34.41 -6.09 5.44
C LEU A 77 -35.25 -4.90 5.94
N THR A 78 -36.11 -4.37 5.08
CA THR A 78 -37.06 -3.30 5.45
C THR A 78 -38.35 -3.90 6.03
N ARG A 79 -39.15 -3.07 6.71
CA ARG A 79 -40.44 -3.48 7.29
C ARG A 79 -41.41 -4.02 6.24
N GLU A 80 -41.40 -3.45 5.04
CA GLU A 80 -42.23 -3.87 3.90
C GLU A 80 -41.77 -5.23 3.36
N ASN A 81 -40.45 -5.45 3.30
CA ASN A 81 -39.86 -6.69 2.82
C ASN A 81 -40.04 -7.85 3.81
N LEU A 82 -40.41 -7.58 5.06
CA LEU A 82 -40.59 -8.60 6.10
C LEU A 82 -41.67 -9.64 5.76
N GLN A 83 -42.62 -9.32 4.88
CA GLN A 83 -43.66 -10.28 4.48
C GLN A 83 -43.13 -11.30 3.46
N ASN A 84 -42.26 -10.88 2.54
CA ASN A 84 -41.77 -11.70 1.42
C ASN A 84 -40.25 -11.93 1.46
N TRP A 85 -39.62 -11.77 2.64
CA TRP A 85 -38.17 -11.81 2.80
C TRP A 85 -37.52 -13.11 2.32
N LYS A 86 -38.26 -14.22 2.31
CA LYS A 86 -37.76 -15.54 1.85
C LYS A 86 -37.58 -15.63 0.34
N GLU A 87 -38.31 -14.81 -0.42
CA GLU A 87 -38.30 -14.82 -1.89
C GLU A 87 -37.39 -13.74 -2.48
N LEU A 88 -36.90 -12.82 -1.63
CA LEU A 88 -36.04 -11.71 -2.01
C LEU A 88 -34.56 -12.15 -2.08
N GLU A 89 -33.91 -11.85 -3.20
CA GLU A 89 -32.45 -11.93 -3.31
C GLU A 89 -31.81 -10.69 -2.65
N PHE A 90 -30.98 -10.93 -1.63
CA PHE A 90 -30.24 -9.88 -0.95
C PHE A 90 -28.83 -9.75 -1.52
N LYS A 91 -28.35 -8.50 -1.57
CA LYS A 91 -26.94 -8.23 -1.85
C LYS A 91 -26.09 -8.81 -0.71
N GLU A 92 -25.04 -9.55 -1.05
CA GLU A 92 -24.07 -10.03 -0.05
C GLU A 92 -23.48 -8.86 0.74
N TYR A 93 -23.44 -9.04 2.06
CA TYR A 93 -22.89 -8.04 2.97
C TYR A 93 -21.35 -8.10 2.94
N ASN A 94 -20.71 -6.95 2.78
CA ASN A 94 -19.25 -6.87 2.79
C ASN A 94 -18.71 -6.81 4.23
N PHE A 95 -18.48 -7.98 4.84
CA PHE A 95 -17.92 -8.09 6.19
C PHE A 95 -16.47 -7.57 6.32
N ASN A 96 -15.77 -7.36 5.21
CA ASN A 96 -14.42 -6.79 5.23
C ASN A 96 -14.43 -5.25 5.28
N ALA A 97 -15.60 -4.61 5.12
CA ALA A 97 -15.73 -3.17 5.25
C ALA A 97 -15.89 -2.77 6.73
N LYS A 98 -15.32 -1.61 7.09
CA LYS A 98 -15.64 -0.98 8.38
C LYS A 98 -17.08 -0.46 8.34
N GLY A 99 -17.84 -0.73 9.40
CA GLY A 99 -19.16 -0.16 9.58
C GLY A 99 -19.12 1.35 9.76
N ALA A 100 -20.30 1.98 9.72
CA ALA A 100 -20.41 3.40 10.03
C ALA A 100 -19.98 3.66 11.49
N PRO A 101 -19.18 4.71 11.75
CA PRO A 101 -18.85 5.09 13.12
C PRO A 101 -20.12 5.53 13.85
N LEU A 102 -20.22 5.18 15.13
CA LEU A 102 -21.28 5.72 15.98
C LEU A 102 -20.90 7.12 16.42
N GLU A 103 -21.86 8.03 16.36
CA GLU A 103 -21.74 9.37 16.95
C GLU A 103 -21.73 9.24 18.48
N ALA A 104 -20.61 9.59 19.11
CA ALA A 104 -20.43 9.54 20.55
C ALA A 104 -19.70 10.79 21.05
N GLY A 105 -19.93 11.17 22.30
CA GLY A 105 -19.19 12.29 22.92
C GLY A 105 -17.69 12.02 22.99
N HIS A 106 -16.87 13.05 22.78
CA HIS A 106 -15.41 12.95 22.81
C HIS A 106 -14.80 13.82 23.93
N LEU A 107 -13.87 13.23 24.69
CA LEU A 107 -13.05 13.99 25.64
C LEU A 107 -11.77 14.47 24.95
N HIS A 108 -11.39 15.72 25.20
CA HIS A 108 -10.16 16.28 24.63
C HIS A 108 -8.94 15.45 25.08
N PRO A 109 -8.08 14.95 24.16
CA PRO A 109 -6.98 14.05 24.50
C PRO A 109 -6.04 14.58 25.58
N LEU A 110 -5.71 15.87 25.54
CA LEU A 110 -4.85 16.51 26.55
C LEU A 110 -5.49 16.48 27.94
N LEU A 111 -6.81 16.68 28.04
CA LEU A 111 -7.51 16.67 29.32
C LEU A 111 -7.64 15.25 29.88
N LYS A 112 -7.79 14.25 29.00
CA LYS A 112 -7.76 12.83 29.36
C LYS A 112 -6.42 12.44 29.97
N VAL A 113 -5.32 12.86 29.33
CA VAL A 113 -3.96 12.61 29.82
C VAL A 113 -3.70 13.38 31.11
N ARG A 114 -4.10 14.67 31.19
CA ARG A 114 -4.01 15.47 32.42
C ARG A 114 -4.68 14.77 33.60
N LYS A 115 -5.87 14.20 33.39
CA LYS A 115 -6.57 13.42 34.42
C LYS A 115 -5.73 12.20 34.86
N GLN A 116 -5.18 11.44 33.92
CA GLN A 116 -4.34 10.28 34.25
C GLN A 116 -3.10 10.67 35.07
N PHE A 117 -2.42 11.77 34.72
CA PHE A 117 -1.28 12.27 35.51
C PHE A 117 -1.69 12.67 36.93
N LYS A 118 -2.81 13.39 37.05
CA LYS A 118 -3.36 13.76 38.36
C LYS A 118 -3.64 12.51 39.21
N ASP A 119 -4.29 11.51 38.63
CA ASP A 119 -4.62 10.26 39.32
C ASP A 119 -3.34 9.53 39.81
N ILE A 120 -2.27 9.52 39.01
CA ILE A 120 -0.97 8.94 39.39
C ILE A 120 -0.36 9.67 40.59
N PHE A 121 -0.30 11.01 40.57
CA PHE A 121 0.27 11.79 41.67
C PHE A 121 -0.50 11.57 42.99
N VAL A 122 -1.83 11.53 42.93
CA VAL A 122 -2.67 11.25 44.11
C VAL A 122 -2.40 9.84 44.66
N GLN A 123 -2.26 8.83 43.79
CA GLN A 123 -1.92 7.46 44.22
C GLN A 123 -0.52 7.36 44.85
N MET A 124 0.41 8.22 44.46
CA MET A 124 1.74 8.33 45.06
C MET A 124 1.74 9.12 46.39
N GLY A 125 0.59 9.60 46.84
CA GLY A 125 0.44 10.35 48.09
C GLY A 125 0.70 11.86 47.96
N PHE A 126 0.78 12.40 46.74
CA PHE A 126 0.87 13.84 46.52
C PHE A 126 -0.51 14.51 46.56
N GLU A 127 -0.55 15.77 46.97
CA GLU A 127 -1.75 16.60 46.97
C GLU A 127 -1.69 17.64 45.84
N GLU A 128 -2.84 17.98 45.26
CA GLU A 128 -2.92 18.96 44.17
C GLU A 128 -2.79 20.38 44.71
N MET A 129 -1.84 21.14 44.17
CA MET A 129 -1.65 22.55 44.54
C MET A 129 -2.56 23.48 43.71
N PRO A 130 -3.13 24.55 44.29
CA PRO A 130 -3.96 25.50 43.55
C PRO A 130 -3.10 26.38 42.62
N THR A 131 -3.34 26.29 41.30
CA THR A 131 -2.61 27.06 40.27
C THR A 131 -3.56 27.97 39.47
N ASN A 132 -4.27 28.86 40.17
CA ASN A 132 -5.30 29.72 39.57
C ASN A 132 -4.72 31.00 38.91
N ASN A 133 -3.39 31.14 38.81
CA ASN A 133 -2.73 32.33 38.29
C ASN A 133 -2.12 32.04 36.91
N PHE A 134 -2.42 32.87 35.91
CA PHE A 134 -1.83 32.77 34.56
C PHE A 134 -0.51 33.55 34.41
N VAL A 135 -0.22 34.48 35.33
CA VAL A 135 0.98 35.32 35.33
C VAL A 135 1.60 35.26 36.72
N GLU A 136 2.91 35.03 36.78
CA GLU A 136 3.73 35.16 37.99
C GLU A 136 4.58 36.44 37.90
N SER A 137 4.81 37.10 39.04
CA SER A 137 5.48 38.41 39.14
C SER A 137 7.00 38.33 39.11
#